data_AF-A0A523JTQ0-F1
#
_entry.id   AF-A0A523JTQ0-F1
#
_cell.length_a   1.000
_cell.length_b   1.000
_cell.length_c   1.000
_cell.angle_alpha   90.00
_cell.angle_beta   90.00
_cell.angle_gamma   90.00
#
_symmetry.space_group_name_H-M   'P 1'
#
loop_
_entity.id
_entity.type
_entity.pdbx_description
1 polymer ?
#
loop_
_entity_poly.entity_id
_entity_poly.type
_entity_poly.pdbx_seq_one_letter_code
_entity_poly.pdbx_strand_id
1 'polypeptide(L)'
;MPKKCIGESARGAPAVGGFMQRATETGEDDRVPRLVPGWESRGVNLSPEEGFLLSRIDGATPWGRLREMSGQPPAQLEGCLERWIEAGLVSLDAGEESEAVVDPGAIDTDLDIDVELQERILSFDRQLDRPYHELLGVAADADSKTIKRAYFKLSKDFHPDRYFRREIGDYAERLDRVFKKIALAYELLMDPTTRAEIAKSYRVGSSPQSAKVATAVKPGDAPHKLSKREMLEKLRRQVKIPDEILFERKRRARELFGSARVLRHQENWNEAASCIRLAIAFDPWTDDYKEAFGEVLANLAQMRAEKLIEQAMDTSDGRSQKEALNLLEEAIMYRPSDPEIQHRAAELSMAGDDLEQAREYAERAVELEPEGAVYHLTLSKVLRRLGLRQQAQSVVQTARKLDPSNPEIQEELRRLRQRPGRSSGGMI
;
A
#
# COMPACT_ATOMS: atom_id res chain seq x y z
N MET A 1 0.95 55.92 27.53
CA MET A 1 1.21 54.90 26.51
C MET A 1 2.38 54.05 26.99
N PRO A 2 2.32 52.71 27.00
CA PRO A 2 1.61 51.80 27.93
C PRO A 2 2.30 51.69 29.33
N LYS A 3 1.58 51.74 30.48
CA LYS A 3 0.95 50.64 31.28
C LYS A 3 1.95 49.56 31.74
N LYS A 4 2.56 49.68 32.94
CA LYS A 4 2.08 49.24 34.29
C LYS A 4 1.83 47.73 34.39
N CYS A 5 2.69 47.01 35.13
CA CYS A 5 2.43 46.50 36.52
C CYS A 5 1.68 45.15 36.45
N ILE A 6 1.94 44.07 37.20
CA ILE A 6 2.53 43.72 38.51
C ILE A 6 2.99 42.25 38.34
N GLY A 7 4.10 41.78 38.95
CA GLY A 7 4.09 40.99 40.19
C GLY A 7 3.08 39.82 40.15
N GLU A 8 3.36 38.60 40.59
CA GLU A 8 4.28 38.11 41.59
C GLU A 8 3.92 36.63 41.74
N SER A 9 4.83 35.84 42.30
CA SER A 9 4.51 34.67 43.14
C SER A 9 3.77 33.49 42.50
N ALA A 10 4.57 32.46 42.25
CA ALA A 10 4.36 31.11 42.75
C ALA A 10 2.91 30.61 42.85
N ARG A 11 2.54 29.67 41.98
CA ARG A 11 1.61 28.60 42.32
C ARG A 11 1.69 27.47 41.30
N GLY A 12 2.10 26.30 41.80
CA GLY A 12 1.70 25.00 41.24
C GLY A 12 2.40 24.61 39.95
N ALA A 13 3.62 24.08 40.07
CA ALA A 13 3.88 22.84 39.34
C ALA A 13 2.68 21.90 39.63
N PRO A 14 2.05 21.27 38.62
CA PRO A 14 1.22 20.13 38.94
C PRO A 14 2.16 19.16 39.65
N ALA A 15 1.88 18.91 40.92
CA ALA A 15 2.43 17.76 41.60
C ALA A 15 1.93 16.54 40.84
N VAL A 16 2.68 16.12 39.82
CA VAL A 16 2.62 14.74 39.35
C VAL A 16 3.44 13.96 40.35
N GLY A 17 2.81 13.72 41.50
CA GLY A 17 3.30 12.82 42.49
C GLY A 17 3.54 11.46 41.85
N GLY A 18 4.74 10.94 42.10
CA GLY A 18 5.08 9.52 42.02
C GLY A 18 4.50 8.76 40.83
N PHE A 19 5.13 8.90 39.66
CA PHE A 19 5.27 7.71 38.84
C PHE A 19 6.12 6.71 39.65
N MET A 20 5.58 5.52 39.89
CA MET A 20 6.15 4.44 40.72
C MET A 20 6.07 4.60 42.25
N GLN A 21 4.84 4.66 42.78
CA GLN A 21 4.51 3.71 43.85
C GLN A 21 3.29 2.89 43.43
N ARG A 22 3.56 1.60 43.17
CA ARG A 22 2.66 0.51 42.74
C ARG A 22 2.30 0.48 41.24
N ALA A 23 3.07 -0.31 40.51
CA ALA A 23 2.54 -1.21 39.49
C ALA A 23 3.58 -2.30 39.21
N THR A 24 3.56 -3.37 40.00
CA THR A 24 4.04 -4.67 39.53
C THR A 24 3.00 -5.20 38.54
N GLU A 25 2.94 -4.64 37.33
CA GLU A 25 1.98 -5.05 36.29
C GLU A 25 2.67 -5.10 34.92
N THR A 26 2.98 -6.34 34.53
CA THR A 26 3.21 -7.00 33.23
C THR A 26 3.10 -6.26 31.86
N GLY A 27 3.12 -4.94 31.76
CA GLY A 27 2.97 -4.21 30.48
C GLY A 27 4.04 -3.16 30.15
N GLU A 28 4.85 -2.72 31.12
CA GLU A 28 5.88 -1.68 30.86
C GLU A 28 7.06 -2.18 30.02
N ASP A 29 7.44 -3.46 30.15
CA ASP A 29 8.59 -4.02 29.45
C ASP A 29 8.39 -4.17 27.93
N ASP A 30 7.15 -4.20 27.46
CA ASP A 30 6.80 -4.32 26.04
C ASP A 30 6.75 -2.97 25.31
N ARG A 31 6.83 -1.84 26.02
CA ARG A 31 6.81 -0.49 25.42
C ARG A 31 8.06 -0.26 24.58
N VAL A 32 7.93 0.31 23.39
CA VAL A 32 9.08 0.52 22.49
C VAL A 32 9.44 2.01 22.45
N PRO A 33 10.50 2.45 23.14
CA PRO A 33 10.97 3.83 23.05
C PRO A 33 11.45 4.18 21.63
N ARG A 34 11.13 5.39 21.18
CA ARG A 34 11.53 5.96 19.88
C ARG A 34 12.19 7.31 20.07
N LEU A 35 13.24 7.61 19.30
CA LEU A 35 13.81 8.95 19.27
C LEU A 35 12.88 9.93 18.55
N VAL A 36 12.69 11.12 19.11
CA VAL A 36 11.86 12.17 18.50
C VAL A 36 12.63 12.79 17.31
N PRO A 37 12.06 12.82 16.08
CA PRO A 37 12.73 13.39 14.91
C PRO A 37 12.99 14.90 15.08
N GLY A 38 14.17 15.38 14.66
CA GLY A 38 14.51 16.81 14.64
C GLY A 38 15.16 17.36 15.91
N TRP A 39 15.45 16.52 16.90
CA TRP A 39 16.15 16.94 18.11
C TRP A 39 17.63 17.32 17.84
N GLU A 40 18.03 18.55 18.18
CA GLU A 40 19.42 19.01 18.07
C GLU A 40 20.23 18.68 19.34
N SER A 41 21.32 17.95 19.18
CA SER A 41 22.21 17.48 20.25
C SER A 41 23.12 18.53 20.88
N ARG A 42 22.87 19.82 20.63
CA ARG A 42 23.77 20.90 21.07
C ARG A 42 23.71 21.09 22.58
N GLY A 43 24.66 20.47 23.28
CA GLY A 43 24.96 20.74 24.69
C GLY A 43 24.81 19.56 25.66
N VAL A 44 24.42 18.37 25.19
CA VAL A 44 24.25 17.21 26.09
C VAL A 44 25.54 16.40 26.15
N ASN A 45 26.17 16.41 27.32
CA ASN A 45 27.39 15.64 27.59
C ASN A 45 26.99 14.22 28.03
N LEU A 46 26.69 13.35 27.07
CA LEU A 46 26.28 11.97 27.33
C LEU A 46 27.46 11.16 27.90
N SER A 47 27.20 10.39 28.95
CA SER A 47 28.15 9.36 29.40
C SER A 47 28.31 8.27 28.32
N PRO A 48 29.41 7.50 28.32
CA PRO A 48 29.57 6.37 27.39
C PRO A 48 28.43 5.34 27.44
N GLU A 49 27.77 5.24 28.59
CA GLU A 49 26.65 4.33 28.87
C GLU A 49 25.34 4.91 28.32
N GLU A 50 25.10 6.21 28.53
CA GLU A 50 23.98 6.95 27.95
C GLU A 50 24.08 7.00 26.41
N GLY A 51 25.26 7.21 25.85
CA GLY A 51 25.48 7.14 24.41
C GLY A 51 25.25 5.73 23.84
N PHE A 52 25.58 4.69 24.61
CA PHE A 52 25.28 3.30 24.23
C PHE A 52 23.78 3.04 24.24
N LEU A 53 23.08 3.44 25.30
CA LEU A 53 21.63 3.28 25.42
C LEU A 53 20.88 4.02 24.32
N LEU A 54 21.24 5.28 24.05
CA LEU A 54 20.64 6.08 22.99
C LEU A 54 20.83 5.43 21.61
N SER A 55 22.00 4.83 21.35
CA SER A 55 22.27 4.11 20.10
C SER A 55 21.42 2.85 19.89
N ARG A 56 20.73 2.38 20.94
CA ARG A 56 19.84 1.19 20.89
C ARG A 56 18.36 1.55 20.88
N ILE A 57 18.01 2.84 20.99
CA ILE A 57 16.64 3.31 20.80
C ILE A 57 16.42 3.47 19.29
N ASP A 58 16.22 2.32 18.63
CA ASP A 58 15.97 2.18 17.20
C ASP A 58 14.46 2.23 16.84
N GLY A 59 13.62 2.40 17.86
CA GLY A 59 12.17 2.34 17.71
C GLY A 59 11.61 0.95 17.42
N ALA A 60 12.38 -0.10 17.65
CA ALA A 60 11.92 -1.49 17.57
C ALA A 60 12.25 -2.27 18.86
N THR A 61 13.18 -1.79 19.68
CA THR A 61 13.63 -2.45 20.90
C THR A 61 12.72 -2.13 22.09
N PRO A 62 12.04 -3.13 22.69
CA PRO A 62 11.19 -2.90 23.87
C PRO A 62 12.01 -2.51 25.10
N TRP A 63 11.34 -1.81 26.02
CA TRP A 63 11.87 -1.26 27.26
C TRP A 63 12.57 -2.31 28.12
N GLY A 64 11.94 -3.48 28.30
CA GLY A 64 12.51 -4.60 29.05
C GLY A 64 13.81 -5.12 28.42
N ARG A 65 13.88 -5.13 27.08
CA ARG A 65 15.08 -5.55 26.34
C ARG A 65 16.21 -4.52 26.47
N LEU A 66 15.91 -3.22 26.52
CA LEU A 66 16.93 -2.20 26.81
C LEU A 66 17.53 -2.38 28.22
N ARG A 67 16.70 -2.77 29.20
CA ARG A 67 17.16 -3.07 30.56
C ARG A 67 18.17 -4.22 30.56
N GLU A 68 17.85 -5.31 29.89
CA GLU A 68 18.74 -6.48 29.76
C GLU A 68 20.03 -6.16 29.00
N MET A 69 19.96 -5.33 27.96
CA MET A 69 21.10 -5.01 27.08
C MET A 69 22.10 -4.02 27.69
N SER A 70 21.64 -3.16 28.60
CA SER A 70 22.47 -2.12 29.22
C SER A 70 23.51 -2.69 30.19
N GLY A 71 23.21 -3.84 30.82
CA GLY A 71 23.98 -4.39 31.92
C GLY A 71 24.01 -3.51 33.19
N GLN A 72 23.18 -2.46 33.24
CA GLN A 72 23.09 -1.51 34.36
C GLN A 72 22.03 -1.94 35.39
N PRO A 73 22.12 -1.45 36.64
CA PRO A 73 21.04 -1.60 37.61
C PRO A 73 19.74 -1.00 37.04
N PRO A 74 18.58 -1.70 37.14
CA PRO A 74 17.31 -1.26 36.55
C PRO A 74 16.94 0.19 36.86
N ALA A 75 17.14 0.63 38.11
CA ALA A 75 16.87 1.99 38.55
C ALA A 75 17.70 3.07 37.83
N GLN A 76 18.91 2.74 37.36
CA GLN A 76 19.78 3.69 36.69
C GLN A 76 19.41 3.85 35.22
N LEU A 77 18.98 2.77 34.57
CA LEU A 77 18.41 2.81 33.22
C LEU A 77 17.09 3.58 33.21
N GLU A 78 16.19 3.25 34.13
CA GLU A 78 14.87 3.88 34.24
C GLU A 78 15.02 5.38 34.44
N GLY A 79 15.87 5.81 35.38
CA GLY A 79 16.16 7.23 35.58
C GLY A 79 16.87 7.92 34.40
N CYS A 80 17.51 7.18 33.48
CA CYS A 80 18.04 7.75 32.24
C CYS A 80 16.94 7.92 31.19
N LEU A 81 16.11 6.89 30.98
CA LEU A 81 15.02 6.92 30.00
C LEU A 81 13.94 7.92 30.40
N GLU A 82 13.59 8.01 31.68
CA GLU A 82 12.65 9.01 32.21
C GLU A 82 13.16 10.43 31.95
N ARG A 83 14.43 10.71 32.24
CA ARG A 83 15.04 12.02 31.94
C ARG A 83 15.00 12.34 30.45
N TRP A 84 15.15 11.35 29.57
CA TRP A 84 15.05 11.56 28.12
C TRP A 84 13.63 11.76 27.64
N ILE A 85 12.64 11.14 28.28
CA ILE A 85 11.23 11.38 28.00
C ILE A 85 10.81 12.77 28.46
N GLU A 86 11.18 13.16 29.69
CA GLU A 86 10.94 14.51 30.21
C GLU A 86 11.63 15.59 29.38
N ALA A 87 12.83 15.29 28.85
CA ALA A 87 13.55 16.17 27.94
C ALA A 87 13.05 16.13 26.48
N GLY A 88 12.04 15.31 26.17
CA GLY A 88 11.48 15.17 24.82
C GLY A 88 12.41 14.52 23.78
N LEU A 89 13.46 13.81 24.22
CA LEU A 89 14.39 13.07 23.38
C LEU A 89 13.82 11.72 22.94
N VAL A 90 13.04 11.07 23.81
CA VAL A 90 12.48 9.74 23.61
C VAL A 90 10.97 9.76 23.88
N SER A 91 10.17 9.12 23.04
CA SER A 91 8.74 8.89 23.23
C SER A 91 8.42 7.41 23.38
N LEU A 92 7.39 7.06 24.15
CA LEU A 92 6.99 5.68 24.46
C LEU A 92 5.69 5.22 23.81
N ASP A 93 5.03 6.08 23.06
CA ASP A 93 3.73 5.75 22.48
C ASP A 93 3.92 5.11 21.09
N ALA A 94 3.60 3.83 21.02
CA ALA A 94 3.30 3.11 19.78
C ALA A 94 1.87 2.61 19.90
N GLY A 95 0.92 3.28 19.23
CA GLY A 95 -0.48 2.90 19.34
C GLY A 95 -1.52 3.85 18.74
N GLU A 96 -1.14 5.07 18.37
CA GLU A 96 -1.95 5.91 17.49
C GLU A 96 -1.10 6.24 16.28
N GLU A 97 -1.77 6.33 15.14
CA GLU A 97 -1.22 6.64 13.84
C GLU A 97 -0.06 7.62 14.00
N SER A 98 1.16 7.21 13.63
CA SER A 98 2.15 8.19 13.22
C SER A 98 1.58 8.79 11.93
N GLU A 99 0.63 9.73 12.08
CA GLU A 99 0.45 10.85 11.18
C GLU A 99 1.86 11.40 11.00
N ALA A 100 2.53 10.93 9.97
CA ALA A 100 3.85 11.35 9.61
C ALA A 100 3.68 12.79 9.15
N VAL A 101 3.66 13.73 10.12
CA VAL A 101 3.24 15.14 9.99
C VAL A 101 3.34 15.54 8.53
N VAL A 102 2.20 15.42 7.85
CA VAL A 102 2.11 15.77 6.45
C VAL A 102 2.41 17.27 6.46
N ASP A 103 3.39 17.69 5.65
CA ASP A 103 3.73 19.11 5.62
C ASP A 103 2.43 19.84 5.23
N PRO A 104 1.89 20.74 6.07
CA PRO A 104 0.62 21.39 5.76
C PRO A 104 0.68 22.16 4.43
N GLY A 105 1.88 22.52 3.95
CA GLY A 105 2.09 23.13 2.64
C GLY A 105 2.06 22.17 1.44
N ALA A 106 1.96 20.86 1.67
CA ALA A 106 1.82 19.87 0.61
C ALA A 106 0.34 19.58 0.26
N ILE A 107 -0.59 19.91 1.15
CA ILE A 107 -2.03 19.72 0.95
C ILE A 107 -2.55 20.85 0.06
N ASP A 108 -3.26 20.49 -1.01
CA ASP A 108 -3.88 21.42 -1.94
C ASP A 108 -5.40 21.21 -1.91
N THR A 109 -6.10 22.12 -1.25
CA THR A 109 -7.57 22.06 -1.07
C THR A 109 -8.36 22.40 -2.34
N ASP A 110 -7.69 22.88 -3.39
CA ASP A 110 -8.33 23.24 -4.65
C ASP A 110 -8.48 22.04 -5.60
N LEU A 111 -7.91 20.88 -5.23
CA LEU A 111 -7.96 19.64 -6.03
C LEU A 111 -9.26 18.84 -5.83
N ASP A 112 -9.59 17.99 -6.81
CA ASP A 112 -10.76 17.10 -6.83
C ASP A 112 -10.64 15.87 -5.90
N ILE A 113 -9.76 15.93 -4.89
CA ILE A 113 -9.48 14.89 -3.91
C ILE A 113 -9.50 15.47 -2.49
N ASP A 114 -10.11 14.72 -1.57
CA ASP A 114 -10.19 15.13 -0.16
C ASP A 114 -8.81 15.13 0.52
N VAL A 115 -8.72 15.90 1.61
CA VAL A 115 -7.48 16.06 2.39
C VAL A 115 -7.04 14.72 2.98
N GLU A 116 -7.97 13.86 3.41
CA GLU A 116 -7.67 12.54 3.97
C GLU A 116 -6.92 11.67 2.95
N LEU A 117 -7.36 11.64 1.70
CA LEU A 117 -6.70 10.91 0.63
C LEU A 117 -5.33 11.52 0.30
N GLN A 118 -5.23 12.85 0.25
CA GLN A 118 -3.95 13.52 0.04
C GLN A 118 -2.92 13.13 1.10
N GLU A 119 -3.31 13.16 2.37
CA GLU A 119 -2.47 12.73 3.50
C GLU A 119 -2.10 11.26 3.41
N ARG A 120 -3.06 10.39 3.05
CA ARG A 120 -2.81 8.96 2.84
C ARG A 120 -1.82 8.72 1.70
N ILE A 121 -1.95 9.38 0.56
CA ILE A 121 -1.02 9.26 -0.58
C ILE A 121 0.38 9.73 -0.15
N LEU A 122 0.50 10.89 0.51
CA LEU A 122 1.78 11.44 0.95
C LEU A 122 2.46 10.54 2.00
N SER A 123 1.68 10.02 2.95
CA SER A 123 2.16 9.07 3.96
C SER A 123 2.70 7.80 3.32
N PHE A 124 1.98 7.25 2.33
CA PHE A 124 2.41 6.05 1.61
C PHE A 124 3.65 6.29 0.74
N ASP A 125 3.68 7.39 -0.03
CA ASP A 125 4.80 7.77 -0.92
C ASP A 125 6.10 7.96 -0.12
N ARG A 126 6.01 8.50 1.11
CA ARG A 126 7.16 8.63 2.04
C ARG A 126 7.67 7.28 2.57
N GLN A 127 6.85 6.23 2.53
CA GLN A 127 7.11 4.94 3.18
C GLN A 127 7.34 3.80 2.18
N LEU A 128 7.53 4.10 0.89
CA LEU A 128 7.69 3.10 -0.18
C LEU A 128 8.90 2.18 -0.03
N ASP A 129 9.87 2.51 0.82
CA ASP A 129 11.06 1.69 1.09
C ASP A 129 10.86 0.64 2.19
N ARG A 130 9.69 0.62 2.83
CA ARG A 130 9.35 -0.42 3.81
C ARG A 130 9.35 -1.81 3.18
N PRO A 131 9.57 -2.87 3.98
CA PRO A 131 9.40 -4.24 3.52
C PRO A 131 8.04 -4.46 2.86
N TYR A 132 8.00 -5.29 1.81
CA TYR A 132 6.77 -5.51 1.02
C TYR A 132 5.55 -5.97 1.85
N HIS A 133 5.75 -6.72 2.93
CA HIS A 133 4.65 -7.19 3.78
C HIS A 133 4.06 -6.04 4.62
N GLU A 134 4.92 -5.13 5.10
CA GLU A 134 4.48 -3.90 5.78
C GLU A 134 3.76 -2.95 4.82
N LEU A 135 4.23 -2.83 3.57
CA LEU A 135 3.55 -2.04 2.53
C LEU A 135 2.13 -2.55 2.25
N LEU A 136 1.90 -3.86 2.30
CA LEU A 136 0.55 -4.41 2.17
C LEU A 136 -0.25 -4.37 3.48
N GLY A 137 0.37 -3.98 4.59
CA GLY A 137 -0.26 -4.02 5.92
C GLY A 137 -0.59 -5.44 6.39
N VAL A 138 0.24 -6.43 6.04
CA VAL A 138 0.07 -7.84 6.41
C VAL A 138 1.25 -8.36 7.23
N ALA A 139 1.00 -9.39 8.05
CA ALA A 139 2.06 -10.07 8.78
C ALA A 139 3.08 -10.74 7.82
N ALA A 140 4.34 -10.86 8.24
CA ALA A 140 5.40 -11.44 7.42
C ALA A 140 5.14 -12.92 7.04
N ASP A 141 4.31 -13.62 7.81
CA ASP A 141 3.89 -15.01 7.62
C ASP A 141 2.46 -15.15 7.06
N ALA A 142 1.83 -14.05 6.63
CA ALA A 142 0.47 -14.04 6.10
C ALA A 142 0.29 -15.05 4.95
N ASP A 143 -0.90 -15.66 4.90
CA ASP A 143 -1.27 -16.58 3.82
C ASP A 143 -1.62 -15.84 2.53
N SER A 144 -1.62 -16.55 1.40
CA SER A 144 -1.92 -15.97 0.07
C SER A 144 -3.31 -15.34 0.02
N LYS A 145 -4.28 -15.84 0.79
CA LYS A 145 -5.63 -15.28 0.86
C LYS A 145 -5.63 -13.90 1.53
N THR A 146 -4.89 -13.74 2.63
CA THR A 146 -4.74 -12.46 3.33
C THR A 146 -4.00 -11.45 2.46
N ILE A 147 -2.93 -11.88 1.78
CA ILE A 147 -2.18 -11.06 0.83
C ILE A 147 -3.08 -10.58 -0.31
N LYS A 148 -3.85 -11.49 -0.93
CA LYS A 148 -4.83 -11.14 -1.97
C LYS A 148 -5.82 -10.11 -1.43
N ARG A 149 -6.46 -10.36 -0.27
CA ARG A 149 -7.43 -9.42 0.30
C ARG A 149 -6.85 -8.03 0.56
N ALA A 150 -5.64 -7.96 1.10
CA ALA A 150 -4.96 -6.69 1.38
C ALA A 150 -4.64 -5.91 0.10
N TYR A 151 -4.10 -6.60 -0.91
CA TYR A 151 -3.85 -6.01 -2.23
C TYR A 151 -5.13 -5.47 -2.86
N PHE A 152 -6.23 -6.22 -2.84
CA PHE A 152 -7.49 -5.77 -3.44
C PHE A 152 -8.04 -4.52 -2.75
N LYS A 153 -7.92 -4.43 -1.41
CA LYS A 153 -8.29 -3.23 -0.66
C LYS A 153 -7.45 -2.02 -1.08
N LEU A 154 -6.14 -2.17 -1.09
CA LEU A 154 -5.21 -1.08 -1.44
C LEU A 154 -5.33 -0.67 -2.91
N SER A 155 -5.51 -1.63 -3.82
CA SER A 155 -5.73 -1.38 -5.24
C SER A 155 -6.97 -0.52 -5.44
N LYS A 156 -8.09 -0.85 -4.78
CA LYS A 156 -9.32 -0.04 -4.89
C LYS A 156 -9.12 1.41 -4.43
N ASP A 157 -8.31 1.62 -3.39
CA ASP A 157 -8.07 2.95 -2.82
C ASP A 157 -7.05 3.77 -3.63
N PHE A 158 -5.98 3.13 -4.12
CA PHE A 158 -4.84 3.80 -4.73
C PHE A 158 -4.72 3.62 -6.25
N HIS A 159 -5.71 3.02 -6.93
CA HIS A 159 -5.66 2.90 -8.39
C HIS A 159 -5.70 4.29 -9.07
N PRO A 160 -4.73 4.64 -9.94
CA PRO A 160 -4.73 5.93 -10.65
C PRO A 160 -6.04 6.21 -11.39
N ASP A 161 -6.55 5.20 -12.10
CA ASP A 161 -7.79 5.28 -12.89
C ASP A 161 -9.03 5.68 -12.08
N ARG A 162 -9.06 5.43 -10.76
CA ARG A 162 -10.18 5.87 -9.90
C ARG A 162 -10.38 7.39 -9.96
N TYR A 163 -9.31 8.12 -10.24
CA TYR A 163 -9.27 9.57 -10.30
C TYR A 163 -9.11 10.08 -11.74
N PHE A 164 -9.47 9.24 -12.72
CA PHE A 164 -9.47 9.61 -14.13
C PHE A 164 -10.34 10.86 -14.35
N ARG A 165 -9.76 11.88 -15.03
CA ARG A 165 -10.32 13.22 -15.28
C ARG A 165 -10.55 14.12 -14.08
N ARG A 166 -10.05 13.74 -12.91
CA ARG A 166 -10.01 14.62 -11.75
C ARG A 166 -8.74 15.46 -11.78
N GLU A 167 -8.85 16.72 -11.39
CA GLU A 167 -7.71 17.59 -11.19
C GLU A 167 -7.04 17.24 -9.86
N ILE A 168 -6.04 16.36 -9.92
CA ILE A 168 -5.29 15.89 -8.73
C ILE A 168 -3.83 16.38 -8.72
N GLY A 169 -3.43 17.20 -9.69
CA GLY A 169 -2.09 17.81 -9.75
C GLY A 169 -0.95 16.80 -9.61
N ASP A 170 0.06 17.16 -8.82
CA ASP A 170 1.27 16.35 -8.58
C ASP A 170 0.99 15.01 -7.87
N TYR A 171 -0.22 14.82 -7.32
CA TYR A 171 -0.61 13.57 -6.69
C TYR A 171 -0.78 12.44 -7.72
N ALA A 172 -1.03 12.75 -9.00
CA ALA A 172 -1.14 11.73 -10.04
C ALA A 172 0.13 10.86 -10.14
N GLU A 173 1.30 11.50 -10.15
CA GLU A 173 2.58 10.80 -10.22
C GLU A 173 2.88 10.03 -8.93
N ARG A 174 2.54 10.60 -7.76
CA ARG A 174 2.69 9.93 -6.46
C ARG A 174 1.82 8.68 -6.39
N LEU A 175 0.58 8.80 -6.83
CA LEU A 175 -0.40 7.71 -6.85
C LEU A 175 0.06 6.58 -7.77
N ASP A 176 0.58 6.90 -8.96
CA ASP A 176 1.16 5.91 -9.86
C ASP A 176 2.36 5.17 -9.23
N ARG A 177 3.28 5.88 -8.57
CA ARG A 177 4.40 5.25 -7.85
C ARG A 177 3.93 4.34 -6.71
N VAL A 178 2.99 4.83 -5.89
CA VAL A 178 2.38 4.07 -4.78
C VAL A 178 1.73 2.80 -5.30
N PHE A 179 0.89 2.91 -6.33
CA PHE A 179 0.20 1.79 -6.93
C PHE A 179 1.16 0.75 -7.53
N LYS A 180 2.17 1.20 -8.30
CA LYS A 180 3.23 0.32 -8.85
C LYS A 180 3.95 -0.45 -7.74
N LYS A 181 4.25 0.21 -6.61
CA LYS A 181 4.89 -0.45 -5.47
C LYS A 181 3.98 -1.47 -4.78
N ILE A 182 2.69 -1.17 -4.64
CA ILE A 182 1.68 -2.10 -4.08
C ILE A 182 1.54 -3.33 -4.98
N ALA A 183 1.43 -3.15 -6.29
CA ALA A 183 1.36 -4.25 -7.27
C ALA A 183 2.65 -5.11 -7.24
N LEU A 184 3.82 -4.47 -7.18
CA LEU A 184 5.11 -5.15 -7.02
C LEU A 184 5.14 -6.00 -5.73
N ALA A 185 4.73 -5.43 -4.60
CA ALA A 185 4.70 -6.12 -3.32
C ALA A 185 3.80 -7.38 -3.37
N TYR A 186 2.60 -7.23 -3.94
CA TYR A 186 1.66 -8.33 -4.13
C TYR A 186 2.28 -9.47 -4.96
N GLU A 187 2.82 -9.16 -6.14
CA GLU A 187 3.36 -10.16 -7.06
C GLU A 187 4.59 -10.91 -6.52
N LEU A 188 5.41 -10.22 -5.72
CA LEU A 188 6.56 -10.83 -5.05
C LEU A 188 6.17 -11.71 -3.86
N LEU A 189 5.13 -11.34 -3.11
CA LEU A 189 4.72 -12.05 -1.90
C LEU A 189 3.75 -13.20 -2.17
N MET A 190 3.02 -13.16 -3.28
CA MET A 190 2.11 -14.24 -3.69
C MET A 190 2.82 -15.56 -3.98
N ASP A 191 4.12 -15.51 -4.24
CA ASP A 191 4.94 -16.64 -4.62
C ASP A 191 5.81 -17.12 -3.45
N PRO A 192 5.58 -18.33 -2.92
CA PRO A 192 6.27 -18.79 -1.72
C PRO A 192 7.80 -18.83 -1.86
N THR A 193 8.32 -19.15 -3.05
CA THR A 193 9.77 -19.23 -3.30
C THR A 193 10.38 -17.84 -3.34
N THR A 194 9.79 -16.90 -4.07
CA THR A 194 10.19 -15.49 -4.10
C THR A 194 10.12 -14.86 -2.71
N ARG A 195 9.01 -15.06 -2.00
CA ARG A 195 8.81 -14.56 -0.62
C ARG A 195 9.89 -15.08 0.33
N ALA A 196 10.18 -16.38 0.29
CA ALA A 196 11.22 -16.97 1.13
C ALA A 196 12.61 -16.37 0.81
N GLU A 197 12.88 -16.12 -0.46
CA GLU A 197 14.16 -15.56 -0.91
C GLU A 197 14.30 -14.07 -0.54
N ILE A 198 13.23 -13.29 -0.64
CA ILE A 198 13.15 -11.92 -0.15
C ILE A 198 13.38 -11.87 1.37
N ALA A 199 12.77 -12.77 2.13
CA ALA A 199 12.98 -12.84 3.58
C ALA A 199 14.46 -13.13 3.92
N LYS A 200 15.16 -13.92 3.12
CA LYS A 200 16.62 -14.10 3.27
C LYS A 200 17.37 -12.81 2.95
N SER A 201 17.01 -12.10 1.88
CA SER A 201 17.64 -10.81 1.53
C SER A 201 17.47 -9.75 2.62
N TYR A 202 16.30 -9.66 3.26
CA TYR A 202 16.08 -8.75 4.39
C TYR A 202 16.82 -9.19 5.67
N ARG A 203 17.00 -10.50 5.90
CA ARG A 203 17.87 -11.04 6.97
C ARG A 203 19.37 -10.86 6.71
N VAL A 204 19.73 -10.56 5.47
CA VAL A 204 21.09 -10.23 5.00
C VAL A 204 21.30 -8.71 5.10
N GLY A 205 20.26 -7.89 4.94
CA GLY A 205 20.30 -6.44 5.18
C GLY A 205 20.11 -6.00 6.63
N SER A 206 19.51 -6.84 7.48
CA SER A 206 19.37 -6.63 8.93
C SER A 206 20.29 -7.58 9.69
N SER A 207 21.03 -7.08 10.68
CA SER A 207 21.89 -7.93 11.52
C SER A 207 21.08 -9.07 12.17
N PRO A 208 21.51 -10.34 12.04
CA PRO A 208 20.89 -11.44 12.77
C PRO A 208 21.48 -11.51 14.18
N GLN A 209 20.81 -10.91 15.17
CA GLN A 209 20.91 -11.33 16.57
C GLN A 209 19.52 -11.53 17.18
N SER A 210 18.73 -12.38 16.53
CA SER A 210 17.58 -13.03 17.16
C SER A 210 17.39 -14.45 16.61
N ALA A 211 18.46 -15.25 16.62
CA ALA A 211 18.34 -16.69 16.43
C ALA A 211 19.54 -17.44 17.03
N LYS A 212 19.34 -17.91 18.26
CA LYS A 212 19.98 -19.08 18.88
C LYS A 212 21.52 -19.07 19.01
N VAL A 213 22.00 -18.66 20.19
CA VAL A 213 23.15 -19.31 20.86
C VAL A 213 22.78 -19.55 22.33
N ALA A 214 22.06 -20.63 22.59
CA ALA A 214 22.37 -21.49 23.73
C ALA A 214 23.33 -22.53 23.15
N THR A 215 24.55 -22.74 23.64
CA THR A 215 24.87 -23.25 24.98
C THR A 215 26.39 -23.19 25.22
N ALA A 216 26.75 -23.08 26.50
CA ALA A 216 27.98 -23.57 27.15
C ALA A 216 29.32 -22.83 26.89
N VAL A 217 29.69 -21.97 27.85
CA VAL A 217 31.09 -21.77 28.25
C VAL A 217 31.16 -21.84 29.79
N LYS A 218 32.02 -22.73 30.29
CA LYS A 218 32.32 -22.89 31.73
C LYS A 218 33.20 -21.72 32.21
N PRO A 219 33.07 -21.25 33.46
CA PRO A 219 33.93 -20.21 34.00
C PRO A 219 35.27 -20.83 34.44
N GLY A 220 36.37 -20.36 33.87
CA GLY A 220 37.71 -20.76 34.32
C GLY A 220 38.72 -20.76 33.19
N ASP A 221 39.23 -19.57 32.88
CA ASP A 221 40.59 -19.25 32.43
C ASP A 221 40.53 -17.97 31.62
N ALA A 222 41.24 -16.94 32.07
CA ALA A 222 41.35 -15.67 31.37
C ALA A 222 42.43 -15.76 30.28
N PRO A 223 42.13 -15.39 29.03
CA PRO A 223 43.17 -14.91 28.13
C PRO A 223 42.80 -13.53 27.59
N HIS A 224 43.74 -12.59 27.77
CA HIS A 224 43.91 -11.31 27.08
C HIS A 224 42.64 -10.56 26.60
N LYS A 225 42.33 -9.46 27.30
CA LYS A 225 41.38 -8.42 26.84
C LYS A 225 41.80 -7.91 25.45
N LEU A 226 41.11 -8.34 24.41
CA LEU A 226 41.12 -7.67 23.11
C LEU A 226 40.67 -6.21 23.33
N SER A 227 41.35 -5.26 22.72
CA SER A 227 40.94 -3.85 22.81
C SER A 227 39.56 -3.66 22.17
N LYS A 228 38.80 -2.65 22.64
CA LYS A 228 37.48 -2.28 22.07
C LYS A 228 37.51 -2.16 20.54
N ARG A 229 38.65 -1.72 19.98
CA ARG A 229 38.90 -1.60 18.53
C ARG A 229 39.03 -2.96 17.85
N GLU A 230 39.78 -3.91 18.42
CA GLU A 230 39.92 -5.27 17.87
C GLU A 230 38.65 -6.11 18.05
N MET A 231 37.88 -5.87 19.13
CA MET A 231 36.59 -6.49 19.36
C MET A 231 35.52 -5.94 18.40
N LEU A 232 35.51 -4.63 18.14
CA LEU A 232 34.67 -4.00 17.11
C LEU A 232 35.08 -4.43 15.69
N GLU A 233 36.36 -4.63 15.43
CA GLU A 233 36.86 -5.12 14.14
C GLU A 233 36.52 -6.60 13.96
N LYS A 234 36.59 -7.42 15.02
CA LYS A 234 36.07 -8.79 15.03
C LYS A 234 34.56 -8.86 14.86
N LEU A 235 33.78 -7.98 15.50
CA LEU A 235 32.32 -7.90 15.31
C LEU A 235 31.95 -7.42 13.90
N ARG A 236 32.66 -6.42 13.36
CA ARG A 236 32.51 -5.95 11.96
C ARG A 236 32.89 -7.02 10.94
N ARG A 237 33.80 -7.93 11.28
CA ARG A 237 34.13 -9.13 10.49
C ARG A 237 33.14 -10.29 10.71
N GLN A 238 32.47 -10.36 11.86
CA GLN A 238 31.50 -11.41 12.21
C GLN A 238 30.11 -11.20 11.59
N VAL A 239 29.75 -9.99 11.15
CA VAL A 239 28.42 -9.68 10.57
C VAL A 239 28.56 -8.84 9.29
N LYS A 240 29.58 -9.11 8.47
CA LYS A 240 29.53 -8.80 7.03
C LYS A 240 29.16 -10.10 6.33
N ILE A 241 28.08 -10.09 5.55
CA ILE A 241 27.90 -11.15 4.56
C ILE A 241 29.15 -11.13 3.68
N PRO A 242 29.83 -12.26 3.50
CA PRO A 242 31.00 -12.34 2.64
C PRO A 242 30.69 -11.71 1.29
N ASP A 243 31.59 -10.84 0.80
CA ASP A 243 31.42 -10.17 -0.50
C ASP A 243 31.20 -11.20 -1.63
N GLU A 244 31.72 -12.42 -1.47
CA GLU A 244 31.48 -13.57 -2.34
C GLU A 244 30.00 -14.00 -2.40
N ILE A 245 29.29 -14.07 -1.27
CA ILE A 245 27.86 -14.40 -1.25
C ILE A 245 27.04 -13.29 -1.91
N LEU A 246 27.37 -12.02 -1.63
CA LEU A 246 26.70 -10.89 -2.29
C LEU A 246 26.98 -10.88 -3.80
N PHE A 247 28.20 -11.20 -4.20
CA PHE A 247 28.60 -11.32 -5.60
C PHE A 247 27.85 -12.46 -6.30
N GLU A 248 27.74 -13.63 -5.68
CA GLU A 248 26.98 -14.77 -6.20
C GLU A 248 25.50 -14.44 -6.36
N ARG A 249 24.88 -13.79 -5.38
CA ARG A 249 23.48 -13.33 -5.46
C ARG A 249 23.28 -12.36 -6.62
N LYS A 250 24.14 -11.33 -6.74
CA LYS A 250 24.09 -10.36 -7.85
C LYS A 250 24.36 -11.02 -9.20
N ARG A 251 25.26 -12.00 -9.28
CA ARG A 251 25.49 -12.79 -10.49
C ARG A 251 24.24 -13.56 -10.86
N ARG A 252 23.62 -14.24 -9.90
CA ARG A 252 22.40 -15.02 -10.13
C ARG A 252 21.23 -14.15 -10.57
N ALA A 253 21.06 -12.98 -9.95
CA ALA A 253 20.06 -12.00 -10.36
C ALA A 253 20.25 -11.56 -11.82
N ARG A 254 21.49 -11.24 -12.23
CA ARG A 254 21.82 -10.89 -13.62
C ARG A 254 21.56 -12.01 -14.62
N GLU A 255 21.89 -13.26 -14.27
CA GLU A 255 21.62 -14.42 -15.12
C GLU A 255 20.11 -14.60 -15.35
N LEU A 256 19.32 -14.57 -14.26
CA LEU A 256 17.86 -14.67 -14.31
C LEU A 256 17.25 -13.53 -15.12
N PHE A 257 17.74 -12.30 -14.94
CA PHE A 257 17.27 -11.15 -15.69
C PHE A 257 17.62 -11.26 -17.18
N GLY A 258 18.79 -11.80 -17.51
CA GLY A 258 19.17 -12.13 -18.90
C GLY A 258 18.18 -13.10 -19.55
N SER A 259 17.80 -14.18 -18.85
CA SER A 259 16.77 -15.12 -19.33
C SER A 259 15.41 -14.44 -19.48
N ALA A 260 15.02 -13.59 -18.53
CA ALA A 260 13.77 -12.84 -18.59
C ALA A 260 13.68 -11.95 -19.83
N ARG A 261 14.77 -11.27 -20.22
CA ARG A 261 14.81 -10.43 -21.43
C ARG A 261 14.50 -11.22 -22.69
N VAL A 262 15.05 -12.44 -22.80
CA VAL A 262 14.77 -13.32 -23.94
C VAL A 262 13.29 -13.75 -23.95
N LEU A 263 12.76 -14.15 -22.80
CA LEU A 263 11.36 -14.57 -22.66
C LEU A 263 10.37 -13.44 -22.96
N ARG A 264 10.70 -12.20 -22.58
CA ARG A 264 9.91 -11.00 -22.93
C ARG A 264 9.83 -10.78 -24.43
N HIS A 265 10.95 -10.91 -25.15
CA HIS A 265 10.95 -10.83 -26.61
C HIS A 265 10.14 -11.94 -27.30
N GLN A 266 9.91 -13.05 -26.59
CA GLN A 266 9.06 -14.17 -27.04
C GLN A 266 7.62 -14.05 -26.54
N GLU A 267 7.25 -12.94 -25.88
CA GLU A 267 5.94 -12.71 -25.27
C GLU A 267 5.54 -13.79 -24.24
N ASN A 268 6.53 -14.52 -23.70
CA ASN A 268 6.30 -15.50 -22.64
C ASN A 268 6.29 -14.80 -21.27
N TRP A 269 5.23 -14.02 -21.04
CA TRP A 269 5.09 -13.12 -19.90
C TRP A 269 5.13 -13.84 -18.54
N ASN A 270 4.55 -15.04 -18.44
CA ASN A 270 4.51 -15.80 -17.19
C ASN A 270 5.91 -16.30 -16.76
N GLU A 271 6.69 -16.82 -17.71
CA GLU A 271 8.05 -17.27 -17.44
C GLU A 271 8.98 -16.08 -17.20
N ALA A 272 8.84 -15.01 -17.99
CA ALA A 272 9.56 -13.76 -17.78
C ALA A 272 9.32 -13.21 -16.37
N ALA A 273 8.06 -13.16 -15.92
CA ALA A 273 7.71 -12.75 -14.57
C ALA A 273 8.37 -13.59 -13.49
N SER A 274 8.42 -14.92 -13.69
CA SER A 274 9.09 -15.83 -12.75
C SER A 274 10.58 -15.56 -12.64
N CYS A 275 11.27 -15.35 -13.76
CA CYS A 275 12.68 -14.98 -13.77
C CYS A 275 12.93 -13.62 -13.10
N ILE A 276 12.10 -12.61 -13.37
CA ILE A 276 12.28 -11.26 -12.82
C ILE A 276 11.98 -11.23 -11.31
N ARG A 277 10.92 -11.90 -10.84
CA ARG A 277 10.62 -12.01 -9.40
C ARG A 277 11.81 -12.59 -8.63
N LEU A 278 12.41 -13.65 -9.15
CA LEU A 278 13.61 -14.24 -8.56
C LEU A 278 14.82 -13.29 -8.66
N ALA A 279 15.01 -12.58 -9.77
CA ALA A 279 16.08 -11.60 -9.89
C ALA A 279 15.96 -10.48 -8.82
N ILE A 280 14.75 -9.95 -8.62
CA ILE A 280 14.44 -8.98 -7.56
C ILE A 280 14.66 -9.60 -6.18
N ALA A 281 14.30 -10.87 -5.97
CA ALA A 281 14.51 -11.52 -4.69
C ALA A 281 16.01 -11.68 -4.35
N PHE A 282 16.85 -12.00 -5.34
CA PHE A 282 18.30 -12.13 -5.16
C PHE A 282 19.00 -10.78 -4.95
N ASP A 283 18.53 -9.73 -5.62
CA ASP A 283 19.09 -8.37 -5.55
C ASP A 283 17.98 -7.29 -5.51
N PRO A 284 17.33 -7.07 -4.35
CA PRO A 284 16.16 -6.20 -4.25
C PRO A 284 16.41 -4.70 -4.46
N TRP A 285 17.67 -4.27 -4.43
CA TRP A 285 18.06 -2.86 -4.51
C TRP A 285 18.27 -2.38 -5.95
N THR A 286 18.22 -3.27 -6.93
CA THR A 286 18.40 -2.93 -8.35
C THR A 286 17.05 -2.53 -8.97
N ASP A 287 16.94 -1.27 -9.38
CA ASP A 287 15.69 -0.70 -9.90
C ASP A 287 15.38 -1.16 -11.32
N ASP A 288 16.38 -1.40 -12.17
CA ASP A 288 16.22 -1.93 -13.53
C ASP A 288 15.33 -3.19 -13.56
N TYR A 289 15.44 -4.05 -12.55
CA TYR A 289 14.63 -5.27 -12.45
C TYR A 289 13.17 -4.96 -12.16
N LYS A 290 12.90 -3.97 -11.31
CA LYS A 290 11.54 -3.55 -10.92
C LYS A 290 10.86 -2.83 -12.09
N GLU A 291 11.58 -1.96 -12.79
CA GLU A 291 11.09 -1.28 -13.99
C GLU A 291 10.70 -2.28 -15.08
N ALA A 292 11.61 -3.21 -15.40
CA ALA A 292 11.33 -4.29 -16.34
C ALA A 292 10.18 -5.20 -15.90
N PHE A 293 10.00 -5.39 -14.58
CA PHE A 293 8.86 -6.15 -14.08
C PHE A 293 7.55 -5.42 -14.30
N GLY A 294 7.52 -4.09 -14.15
CA GLY A 294 6.33 -3.27 -14.38
C GLY A 294 5.70 -3.49 -15.76
N GLU A 295 6.52 -3.56 -16.82
CA GLU A 295 6.05 -3.89 -18.17
C GLU A 295 5.47 -5.31 -18.26
N VAL A 296 6.13 -6.29 -17.64
CA VAL A 296 5.62 -7.67 -17.60
C VAL A 296 4.31 -7.76 -16.83
N LEU A 297 4.18 -7.01 -15.73
CA LEU A 297 2.95 -6.95 -14.94
C LEU A 297 1.79 -6.35 -15.72
N ALA A 298 2.03 -5.29 -16.51
CA ALA A 298 1.00 -4.72 -17.37
C ALA A 298 0.47 -5.74 -18.39
N ASN A 299 1.37 -6.50 -19.04
CA ASN A 299 0.98 -7.54 -19.98
C ASN A 299 0.26 -8.71 -19.29
N LEU A 300 0.71 -9.12 -18.10
CA LEU A 300 0.01 -10.15 -17.32
C LEU A 300 -1.37 -9.70 -16.86
N ALA A 301 -1.52 -8.43 -16.45
CA ALA A 301 -2.81 -7.85 -16.11
C ALA A 301 -3.76 -7.86 -17.31
N GLN A 302 -3.26 -7.50 -18.51
CA GLN A 302 -4.01 -7.58 -19.76
C GLN A 302 -4.51 -9.00 -20.03
N MET A 303 -3.62 -10.00 -20.03
CA MET A 303 -3.98 -11.39 -20.28
C MET A 303 -4.98 -11.95 -19.24
N ARG A 304 -4.82 -11.57 -17.96
CA ARG A 304 -5.73 -11.99 -16.88
C ARG A 304 -7.12 -11.39 -17.08
N ALA A 305 -7.20 -10.09 -17.42
CA ALA A 305 -8.47 -9.42 -17.69
C ALA A 305 -9.18 -10.06 -18.90
N GLU A 306 -8.48 -10.28 -20.00
CA GLU A 306 -9.05 -10.93 -21.20
C GLU A 306 -9.65 -12.30 -20.90
N LYS A 307 -8.91 -13.13 -20.15
CA LYS A 307 -9.40 -14.45 -19.76
C LYS A 307 -10.65 -14.36 -18.87
N LEU A 308 -10.70 -13.41 -17.94
CA LEU A 308 -11.87 -13.20 -17.08
C LEU A 308 -13.08 -12.71 -17.88
N ILE A 309 -12.87 -11.83 -18.87
CA ILE A 309 -13.92 -11.37 -19.78
C ILE A 309 -14.46 -12.54 -20.60
N GLU A 310 -13.59 -13.37 -21.20
CA GLU A 310 -14.00 -14.56 -21.94
C GLU A 310 -14.86 -15.50 -21.07
N GLN A 311 -14.39 -15.80 -19.86
CA GLN A 311 -15.14 -16.62 -18.90
C GLN A 311 -16.49 -16.01 -18.52
N ALA A 312 -16.55 -14.68 -18.34
CA ALA A 312 -17.80 -13.99 -18.04
C ALA A 312 -18.80 -14.13 -19.20
N MET A 313 -18.34 -14.03 -20.44
CA MET A 313 -19.18 -14.17 -21.63
C MET A 313 -19.74 -15.59 -21.77
N ASP A 314 -18.92 -16.60 -21.55
CA ASP A 314 -19.33 -18.01 -21.60
C ASP A 314 -20.34 -18.37 -20.49
N THR A 315 -20.27 -17.68 -19.36
CA THR A 315 -21.10 -17.93 -18.16
C THR A 315 -22.41 -17.12 -18.15
N SER A 316 -22.69 -16.33 -19.20
CA SER A 316 -23.78 -15.34 -19.20
C SER A 316 -25.21 -15.88 -19.42
N ASP A 317 -25.42 -17.20 -19.50
CA ASP A 317 -26.76 -17.80 -19.54
C ASP A 317 -27.58 -17.39 -18.30
N GLY A 318 -28.87 -17.07 -18.48
CA GLY A 318 -29.70 -16.30 -17.53
C GLY A 318 -29.81 -16.74 -16.06
N ARG A 319 -29.23 -17.89 -15.65
CA ARG A 319 -29.10 -18.28 -14.23
C ARG A 319 -27.75 -17.92 -13.59
N SER A 320 -26.76 -17.54 -14.40
CA SER A 320 -25.37 -17.31 -13.99
C SER A 320 -24.91 -15.85 -14.21
N GLN A 321 -25.84 -14.91 -14.44
CA GLN A 321 -25.54 -13.48 -14.62
C GLN A 321 -24.71 -12.88 -13.47
N LYS A 322 -24.98 -13.27 -12.23
CA LYS A 322 -24.22 -12.81 -11.06
C LYS A 322 -22.78 -13.32 -11.06
N GLU A 323 -22.57 -14.55 -11.53
CA GLU A 323 -21.23 -15.13 -11.66
C GLU A 323 -20.44 -14.42 -12.76
N ALA A 324 -21.07 -14.19 -13.91
CA ALA A 324 -20.49 -13.39 -14.99
C ALA A 324 -20.14 -11.96 -14.55
N LEU A 325 -21.01 -11.31 -13.77
CA LEU A 325 -20.74 -9.98 -13.22
C LEU A 325 -19.54 -9.99 -12.28
N ASN A 326 -19.43 -10.96 -11.37
CA ASN A 326 -18.26 -11.09 -10.48
C ASN A 326 -16.95 -11.25 -11.27
N LEU A 327 -16.97 -12.00 -12.38
CA LEU A 327 -15.81 -12.17 -13.25
C LEU A 327 -15.41 -10.85 -13.93
N LEU A 328 -16.39 -10.05 -14.40
CA LEU A 328 -16.12 -8.72 -14.94
C LEU A 328 -15.62 -7.76 -13.85
N GLU A 329 -16.17 -7.79 -12.65
CA GLU A 329 -15.67 -6.99 -11.52
C GLU A 329 -14.22 -7.33 -11.18
N GLU A 330 -13.84 -8.61 -11.24
CA GLU A 330 -12.42 -9.00 -11.10
C GLU A 330 -11.58 -8.52 -12.30
N ALA A 331 -12.11 -8.52 -13.52
CA ALA A 331 -11.43 -8.00 -14.70
C ALA A 331 -11.19 -6.48 -14.63
N ILE A 332 -12.16 -5.71 -14.10
CA ILE A 332 -12.05 -4.27 -13.86
C ILE A 332 -10.87 -3.96 -12.94
N MET A 333 -10.55 -4.82 -11.98
CA MET A 333 -9.39 -4.61 -11.09
C MET A 333 -8.05 -4.67 -11.83
N TYR A 334 -7.98 -5.34 -12.98
CA TYR A 334 -6.77 -5.41 -13.80
C TYR A 334 -6.74 -4.35 -14.91
N ARG A 335 -7.91 -3.94 -15.42
CA ARG A 335 -8.04 -2.90 -16.46
C ARG A 335 -9.20 -1.94 -16.17
N PRO A 336 -9.08 -1.07 -15.16
CA PRO A 336 -10.20 -0.22 -14.75
C PRO A 336 -10.51 0.92 -15.72
N SER A 337 -9.55 1.32 -16.56
CA SER A 337 -9.76 2.28 -17.66
C SER A 337 -10.31 1.65 -18.94
N ASP A 338 -10.66 0.37 -18.96
CA ASP A 338 -11.27 -0.22 -20.15
C ASP A 338 -12.79 0.04 -20.18
N PRO A 339 -13.30 0.87 -21.12
CA PRO A 339 -14.72 1.18 -21.21
C PRO A 339 -15.59 -0.01 -21.62
N GLU A 340 -15.04 -0.98 -22.34
CA GLU A 340 -15.75 -2.15 -22.83
C GLU A 340 -16.07 -3.12 -21.69
N ILE A 341 -15.20 -3.26 -20.69
CA ILE A 341 -15.50 -4.06 -19.49
C ILE A 341 -16.64 -3.41 -18.69
N GLN A 342 -16.59 -2.09 -18.52
CA GLN A 342 -17.65 -1.32 -17.84
C GLN A 342 -18.98 -1.45 -18.58
N HIS A 343 -18.95 -1.32 -19.91
CA HIS A 343 -20.11 -1.49 -20.77
C HIS A 343 -20.76 -2.87 -20.60
N ARG A 344 -19.97 -3.95 -20.64
CA ARG A 344 -20.47 -5.33 -20.44
C ARG A 344 -21.06 -5.53 -19.05
N ALA A 345 -20.42 -4.97 -18.01
CA ALA A 345 -20.93 -5.01 -16.64
C ALA A 345 -22.29 -4.29 -16.52
N ALA A 346 -22.46 -3.16 -17.22
CA ALA A 346 -23.74 -2.46 -17.30
C ALA A 346 -24.82 -3.30 -17.99
N GLU A 347 -24.50 -3.97 -19.10
CA GLU A 347 -25.45 -4.84 -19.80
C GLU A 347 -25.90 -6.03 -18.94
N LEU A 348 -24.97 -6.70 -18.25
CA LEU A 348 -25.29 -7.81 -17.34
C LEU A 348 -26.12 -7.35 -16.14
N SER A 349 -25.76 -6.22 -15.53
CA SER A 349 -26.52 -5.65 -14.40
C SER A 349 -27.94 -5.26 -14.83
N MET A 350 -28.08 -4.64 -16.01
CA MET A 350 -29.37 -4.32 -16.59
C MET A 350 -30.19 -5.58 -16.89
N ALA A 351 -29.55 -6.67 -17.35
CA ALA A 351 -30.23 -7.94 -17.59
C ALA A 351 -30.67 -8.63 -16.29
N GLY A 352 -29.93 -8.42 -15.20
CA GLY A 352 -30.26 -8.86 -13.84
C GLY A 352 -31.26 -7.96 -13.08
N ASP A 353 -31.76 -6.90 -13.73
CA ASP A 353 -32.68 -5.90 -13.17
C ASP A 353 -32.10 -5.06 -12.01
N ASP A 354 -30.77 -5.06 -11.83
CA ASP A 354 -30.06 -4.12 -10.95
C ASP A 354 -29.74 -2.83 -11.73
N LEU A 355 -30.74 -1.97 -11.84
CA LEU A 355 -30.70 -0.80 -12.73
C LEU A 355 -29.80 0.31 -12.18
N GLU A 356 -29.72 0.46 -10.87
CA GLU A 356 -28.81 1.38 -10.20
C GLU A 356 -27.36 1.00 -10.46
N GLN A 357 -26.98 -0.26 -10.27
CA GLN A 357 -25.61 -0.71 -10.57
C GLN A 357 -25.30 -0.63 -12.07
N ALA A 358 -26.27 -0.96 -12.93
CA ALA A 358 -26.13 -0.81 -14.38
C ALA A 358 -25.86 0.64 -14.79
N ARG A 359 -26.45 1.62 -14.07
CA ARG A 359 -26.24 3.04 -14.34
C ARG A 359 -24.83 3.46 -13.97
N GLU A 360 -24.32 3.04 -12.82
CA GLU A 360 -22.94 3.35 -12.40
C GLU A 360 -21.92 2.85 -13.43
N TYR A 361 -22.05 1.59 -13.89
CA TYR A 361 -21.18 1.03 -14.91
C TYR A 361 -21.31 1.73 -16.27
N ALA A 362 -22.53 2.07 -16.70
CA ALA A 362 -22.76 2.76 -17.96
C ALA A 362 -22.24 4.21 -17.95
N GLU A 363 -22.43 4.94 -16.85
CA GLU A 363 -21.84 6.26 -16.63
C GLU A 363 -20.32 6.17 -16.70
N ARG A 364 -19.73 5.15 -16.05
CA ARG A 364 -18.29 4.94 -16.07
C ARG A 364 -17.75 4.63 -17.47
N ALA A 365 -18.45 3.84 -18.28
CA ALA A 365 -18.05 3.59 -19.67
C ALA A 365 -18.03 4.88 -20.51
N VAL A 366 -19.04 5.74 -20.36
CA VAL A 366 -19.11 7.06 -21.03
C VAL A 366 -18.04 8.02 -20.50
N GLU A 367 -17.75 7.98 -19.21
CA GLU A 367 -16.64 8.73 -18.62
C GLU A 367 -15.31 8.30 -19.23
N LEU A 368 -15.05 7.01 -19.38
CA LEU A 368 -13.78 6.54 -19.95
C LEU A 368 -13.65 6.91 -21.43
N GLU A 369 -14.69 6.68 -22.23
CA GLU A 369 -14.70 6.98 -23.67
C GLU A 369 -15.96 7.77 -24.09
N PRO A 370 -15.90 9.12 -24.10
CA PRO A 370 -17.06 9.98 -24.37
C PRO A 370 -17.51 9.96 -25.83
N GLU A 371 -16.64 9.53 -26.74
CA GLU A 371 -16.93 9.45 -28.18
C GLU A 371 -17.53 8.08 -28.57
N GLY A 372 -17.61 7.14 -27.63
CA GLY A 372 -18.19 5.82 -27.85
C GLY A 372 -19.72 5.86 -27.92
N ALA A 373 -20.28 5.87 -29.14
CA ALA A 373 -21.74 5.91 -29.36
C ALA A 373 -22.50 4.77 -28.66
N VAL A 374 -21.88 3.59 -28.59
CA VAL A 374 -22.42 2.38 -27.93
C VAL A 374 -22.61 2.63 -26.43
N TYR A 375 -21.68 3.28 -25.75
CA TYR A 375 -21.77 3.54 -24.31
C TYR A 375 -22.88 4.52 -23.97
N HIS A 376 -23.06 5.57 -24.78
CA HIS A 376 -24.21 6.48 -24.66
C HIS A 376 -25.53 5.76 -24.91
N LEU A 377 -25.59 4.84 -25.88
CA LEU A 377 -26.77 4.04 -26.14
C LEU A 377 -27.12 3.17 -24.93
N THR A 378 -26.15 2.48 -24.33
CA THR A 378 -26.35 1.64 -23.15
C THR A 378 -26.78 2.47 -21.94
N LEU A 379 -26.14 3.61 -21.67
CA LEU A 379 -26.57 4.54 -20.63
C LEU A 379 -28.01 5.03 -20.86
N SER A 380 -28.40 5.35 -22.10
CA SER A 380 -29.78 5.72 -22.42
C SER A 380 -30.77 4.58 -22.13
N LYS A 381 -30.44 3.34 -22.51
CA LYS A 381 -31.29 2.15 -22.26
C LYS A 381 -31.51 1.96 -20.74
N VAL A 382 -30.45 2.12 -19.94
CA VAL A 382 -30.51 2.04 -18.47
C VAL A 382 -31.36 3.17 -17.88
N LEU A 383 -31.08 4.42 -18.24
CA LEU A 383 -31.84 5.60 -17.77
C LEU A 383 -33.33 5.51 -18.13
N ARG A 384 -33.65 4.95 -19.30
CA ARG A 384 -35.05 4.70 -19.68
C ARG A 384 -35.72 3.70 -18.75
N ARG A 385 -35.05 2.59 -18.40
CA ARG A 385 -35.59 1.58 -17.46
C ARG A 385 -35.75 2.14 -16.05
N LEU A 386 -34.86 3.03 -15.62
CA LEU A 386 -34.98 3.79 -14.36
C LEU A 386 -36.10 4.85 -14.37
N GLY A 387 -36.78 5.08 -15.50
CA GLY A 387 -37.81 6.11 -15.63
C GLY A 387 -37.28 7.54 -15.79
N LEU A 388 -35.95 7.73 -15.85
CA LEU A 388 -35.26 9.01 -16.06
C LEU A 388 -35.29 9.44 -17.53
N ARG A 389 -36.49 9.55 -18.08
CA ARG A 389 -36.74 9.65 -19.52
C ARG A 389 -36.13 10.90 -20.18
N GLN A 390 -36.12 12.04 -19.47
CA GLN A 390 -35.52 13.27 -20.01
C GLN A 390 -34.01 13.13 -20.17
N GLN A 391 -33.34 12.52 -19.18
CA GLN A 391 -31.90 12.25 -19.25
C GLN A 391 -31.60 11.25 -20.36
N ALA A 392 -32.36 10.15 -20.45
CA ALA A 392 -32.24 9.18 -21.53
C ALA A 392 -32.36 9.83 -22.93
N GLN A 393 -33.33 10.75 -23.10
CA GLN A 393 -33.49 11.51 -24.35
C GLN A 393 -32.31 12.41 -24.68
N SER A 394 -31.64 12.99 -23.68
CA SER A 394 -30.43 13.79 -23.88
C SER A 394 -29.26 12.89 -24.32
N VAL A 395 -29.01 11.81 -23.59
CA VAL A 395 -27.89 10.90 -23.83
C VAL A 395 -28.01 10.20 -25.20
N VAL A 396 -29.19 9.70 -25.57
CA VAL A 396 -29.37 9.04 -26.88
C VAL A 396 -29.20 10.01 -28.06
N GLN A 397 -29.43 11.31 -27.86
CA GLN A 397 -29.15 12.31 -28.89
C GLN A 397 -27.65 12.49 -29.11
N THR A 398 -26.85 12.42 -28.03
CA THR A 398 -25.38 12.35 -28.13
C THR A 398 -24.96 11.10 -28.88
N ALA A 399 -25.49 9.92 -28.51
CA ALA A 399 -25.24 8.67 -29.23
C ALA A 399 -25.50 8.82 -30.74
N ARG A 400 -26.64 9.42 -31.12
CA ARG A 400 -26.99 9.67 -32.54
C ARG A 400 -26.05 10.63 -33.24
N LYS A 401 -25.50 11.64 -32.54
CA LYS A 401 -24.52 12.55 -33.13
C LYS A 401 -23.20 11.83 -33.44
N LEU A 402 -22.81 10.89 -32.57
CA LEU A 402 -21.59 10.10 -32.70
C LEU A 402 -21.73 9.01 -33.78
N ASP A 403 -22.85 8.29 -33.80
CA ASP A 403 -23.17 7.30 -34.83
C ASP A 403 -24.61 7.47 -35.36
N PRO A 404 -24.82 8.28 -36.42
CA PRO A 404 -26.13 8.51 -37.00
C PRO A 404 -26.74 7.28 -37.70
N SER A 405 -25.89 6.33 -38.13
CA SER A 405 -26.29 5.16 -38.91
C SER A 405 -26.74 3.98 -38.08
N ASN A 406 -26.51 4.02 -36.76
CA ASN A 406 -26.83 2.92 -35.87
C ASN A 406 -28.34 2.62 -35.78
N PRO A 407 -28.81 1.43 -36.17
CA PRO A 407 -30.23 1.08 -36.09
C PRO A 407 -30.73 0.97 -34.64
N GLU A 408 -29.88 0.57 -33.69
CA GLU A 408 -30.30 0.46 -32.29
C GLU A 408 -30.54 1.82 -31.64
N ILE A 409 -29.74 2.83 -32.00
CA ILE A 409 -29.93 4.20 -31.53
C ILE A 409 -31.26 4.77 -32.05
N GLN A 410 -31.59 4.49 -33.31
CA GLN A 410 -32.87 4.91 -33.90
C GLN A 410 -34.07 4.23 -33.23
N GLU A 411 -33.94 2.95 -32.90
CA GLU A 411 -34.96 2.20 -32.17
C GLU A 411 -35.13 2.71 -30.74
N GLU A 412 -34.04 2.98 -30.03
CA GLU A 412 -34.11 3.52 -28.66
C GLU A 412 -34.75 4.92 -28.63
N LEU A 413 -34.43 5.78 -29.62
CA LEU A 413 -35.13 7.07 -29.82
C LEU A 413 -36.63 6.89 -30.07
N ARG A 414 -37.02 5.87 -30.83
CA ARG A 414 -38.44 5.55 -31.09
C ARG A 414 -39.15 5.16 -29.79
N ARG A 415 -38.54 4.29 -28.98
CA ARG A 415 -39.05 3.89 -27.66
C ARG A 415 -39.19 5.08 -26.71
N LEU A 416 -38.22 6.00 -26.71
CA LEU A 416 -38.23 7.23 -25.91
C LEU A 416 -39.22 8.30 -26.39
N ARG A 417 -39.81 8.17 -27.58
CA ARG A 417 -40.90 9.02 -28.07
C ARG A 417 -42.30 8.47 -27.78
N GLN A 418 -42.46 7.15 -27.77
CA GLN A 418 -43.74 6.51 -27.45
C GLN A 418 -44.08 6.73 -25.97
N ARG A 419 -45.14 7.51 -25.67
CA ARG A 419 -45.64 7.66 -24.28
C ARG A 419 -45.83 6.26 -23.68
N PRO A 420 -45.47 6.02 -22.39
CA PRO A 420 -45.80 4.77 -21.75
C PRO A 420 -47.29 4.54 -21.95
N GLY A 421 -47.65 3.40 -22.54
CA GLY A 421 -49.04 3.08 -22.82
C GLY A 421 -49.81 3.26 -21.54
N ARG A 422 -50.81 4.14 -21.54
CA ARG A 422 -51.90 4.02 -20.57
C ARG A 422 -52.44 2.63 -20.83
N SER A 423 -52.07 1.66 -19.99
CA SER A 423 -52.78 0.42 -19.86
C SER A 423 -54.24 0.81 -19.78
N SER A 424 -55.00 0.43 -20.79
CA SER A 424 -56.44 0.52 -20.84
C SER A 424 -56.98 -0.01 -19.51
N GLY A 425 -57.30 0.91 -18.59
CA GLY A 425 -58.20 0.62 -17.48
C GLY A 425 -59.49 0.20 -18.14
N GLY A 426 -59.68 -1.12 -18.23
CA GLY A 426 -60.89 -1.70 -18.74
C GLY A 426 -62.04 -1.12 -17.96
N MET A 427 -62.93 -0.44 -18.66
CA MET A 427 -64.34 -0.54 -18.33
C MET A 427 -64.68 -2.03 -18.30
N ILE A 428 -65.16 -2.52 -17.16
CA ILE A 428 -66.52 -3.06 -16.97
C ILE A 428 -66.82 -2.94 -15.48
#